data_AF-A0A537K8Z5-F1
#
_entry.id   AF-A0A537K8Z5-F1
#
_cell.length_a   1.000
_cell.length_b   1.000
_cell.length_c   1.000
_cell.angle_alpha   90.00
_cell.angle_beta   90.00
_cell.angle_gamma   90.00
#
_symmetry.space_group_name_H-M   'P 1'
#
loop_
_entity.id
_entity.type
_entity.pdbx_description
1 polymer ?
#
loop_
_entity_poly.entity_id
_entity_poly.type
_entity_poly.pdbx_seq_one_letter_code
_entity_poly.pdbx_strand_id
1 'polypeptide(L)'
;MDQMARPAINTVFVGSSRKDEFNTTVPSAMSAAFLSDFIHKLEGFGYTSNILGLNKDQFAGVLVTDVLNVSTTGVTSFYDGTHVLTGRALNDDVIDAELTLIFGGPTGTSNPGLTSDHVNGNDKPFLTSFPYEAEPH
;
A
#
# COMPACT_ATOMS: atom_id res chain seq x y z
N MET A 1 -12.99 9.15 4.48
CA MET A 1 -11.73 9.08 3.73
C MET A 1 -10.63 9.26 4.75
N ASP A 2 -9.87 8.21 5.02
CA ASP A 2 -8.69 8.28 5.88
C ASP A 2 -7.47 8.57 4.99
N GLN A 3 -6.74 9.62 5.33
CA GLN A 3 -5.53 10.08 4.64
C GLN A 3 -4.35 9.63 5.49
N MET A 4 -3.25 9.16 4.90
CA MET A 4 -2.18 8.38 5.58
C MET A 4 -2.52 6.90 5.78
N ALA A 5 -3.47 6.37 5.01
CA ALA A 5 -3.95 5.02 5.20
C ALA A 5 -3.06 3.93 4.56
N ARG A 6 -1.96 4.32 3.89
CA ARG A 6 -1.04 3.40 3.19
C ARG A 6 0.41 3.59 3.69
N PRO A 7 0.79 2.88 4.77
CA PRO A 7 2.06 3.09 5.47
C PRO A 7 3.31 2.98 4.59
N ALA A 8 3.40 2.05 3.61
CA ALA A 8 4.62 1.92 2.81
C ALA A 8 4.75 2.98 1.70
N ILE A 9 3.66 3.66 1.33
CA ILE A 9 3.72 4.65 0.25
C ILE A 9 4.62 5.84 0.63
N ASN A 10 4.49 6.35 1.85
CA ASN A 10 5.30 7.46 2.32
C ASN A 10 6.77 7.07 2.59
N THR A 11 7.04 5.79 2.90
CA THR A 11 8.40 5.28 3.16
C THR A 11 9.13 4.90 1.88
N VAL A 12 8.44 4.31 0.91
CA VAL A 12 9.03 3.79 -0.32
C VAL A 12 9.02 4.83 -1.44
N PHE A 13 7.96 5.64 -1.57
CA PHE A 13 7.78 6.53 -2.72
C PHE A 13 8.05 8.01 -2.44
N VAL A 14 7.91 8.47 -1.20
CA VAL A 14 8.18 9.89 -0.88
C VAL A 14 9.61 10.05 -0.38
N GLY A 15 10.40 10.91 -1.03
CA GLY A 15 11.74 11.26 -0.57
C GLY A 15 11.69 11.93 0.80
N SER A 16 12.68 11.70 1.67
CA SER A 16 12.69 12.20 3.05
C SER A 16 12.46 13.71 3.19
N SER A 17 12.84 14.50 2.17
CA SER A 17 12.65 15.95 2.12
C SER A 17 11.23 16.42 1.78
N ARG A 18 10.36 15.54 1.25
CA ARG A 18 8.99 15.88 0.84
C ARG A 18 7.91 15.17 1.67
N LYS A 19 8.29 14.46 2.72
CA LYS A 19 7.35 13.72 3.59
C LYS A 19 6.30 14.64 4.22
N ASP A 20 6.74 15.78 4.74
CA ASP A 20 5.83 16.76 5.35
C ASP A 20 4.88 17.39 4.32
N GLU A 21 5.37 17.61 3.10
CA GLU A 21 4.57 18.11 1.98
C GLU A 21 3.53 17.08 1.55
N PHE A 22 3.89 15.80 1.48
CA PHE A 22 2.97 14.71 1.15
C PHE A 22 1.88 14.56 2.23
N ASN A 23 2.26 14.61 3.51
CA ASN A 23 1.34 14.47 4.64
C ASN A 23 0.32 15.63 4.74
N THR A 24 0.63 16.80 4.18
CA THR A 24 -0.20 18.01 4.26
C THR A 24 -0.95 18.32 2.96
N THR A 25 -0.59 17.69 1.85
CA THR A 25 -1.26 17.86 0.56
C THR A 25 -2.63 17.20 0.60
N VAL A 26 -3.68 17.94 0.26
CA VAL A 26 -5.04 17.36 0.19
C VAL A 26 -5.12 16.26 -0.88
N PRO A 27 -5.91 15.19 -0.68
CA PRO A 27 -5.96 14.07 -1.61
C PRO A 27 -6.28 14.46 -3.06
N SER A 28 -7.12 15.49 -3.27
CA SER A 28 -7.46 16.01 -4.60
C SER A 28 -6.28 16.67 -5.33
N ALA A 29 -5.21 17.05 -4.62
CA ALA A 29 -4.02 17.68 -5.17
C ALA A 29 -2.80 16.75 -5.22
N MET A 30 -2.83 15.60 -4.54
CA MET A 30 -1.69 14.67 -4.47
C MET A 30 -1.25 14.16 -5.85
N SER A 31 -2.20 13.77 -6.70
CA SER A 31 -1.89 13.27 -8.04
C SER A 31 -1.13 14.32 -8.87
N ALA A 32 -1.54 15.59 -8.80
CA ALA A 32 -0.85 16.67 -9.50
C ALA A 32 0.57 16.93 -8.94
N ALA A 33 0.79 16.73 -7.64
CA ALA A 33 2.04 17.07 -6.96
C ALA A 33 3.09 15.94 -6.95
N PHE A 34 2.66 14.67 -6.99
CA PHE A 34 3.54 13.51 -6.72
C PHE A 34 3.49 12.38 -7.75
N LEU A 35 2.55 12.38 -8.71
CA LEU A 35 2.43 11.27 -9.67
C LEU A 35 3.72 11.04 -10.46
N SER A 36 4.38 12.12 -10.89
CA SER A 36 5.65 12.01 -11.62
C SER A 36 6.78 11.42 -10.78
N ASP A 37 6.81 11.70 -9.47
CA ASP A 37 7.84 11.15 -8.57
C ASP A 37 7.64 9.64 -8.39
N PHE A 38 6.39 9.20 -8.31
CA PHE A 38 6.04 7.80 -8.18
C PHE A 38 6.42 7.03 -9.45
N ILE A 39 6.10 7.58 -10.63
CA ILE A 39 6.49 6.99 -11.92
C ILE A 39 8.01 6.86 -12.01
N HIS A 40 8.77 7.94 -11.71
CA HIS A 40 10.23 7.90 -11.76
C HIS A 40 10.83 6.88 -10.78
N LYS A 41 10.25 6.70 -9.58
CA LYS A 41 10.70 5.67 -8.65
C LYS A 41 10.42 4.27 -9.14
N LEU A 42 9.23 4.01 -9.69
CA LEU A 42 8.90 2.72 -10.29
C LEU A 42 9.87 2.38 -11.45
N GLU A 43 10.20 3.37 -12.28
CA GLU A 43 11.22 3.21 -13.32
C GLU A 43 12.60 2.90 -12.75
N GLY A 44 13.01 3.60 -11.67
CA GLY A 44 14.25 3.33 -10.96
C GLY A 44 14.33 1.92 -10.36
N PHE A 45 13.19 1.31 -10.01
CA PHE A 45 13.10 -0.07 -9.56
C PHE A 45 13.05 -1.09 -10.71
N GLY A 46 13.00 -0.65 -11.97
CA GLY A 46 12.82 -1.55 -13.12
C GLY A 46 11.42 -2.14 -13.21
N TYR A 47 10.41 -1.45 -12.66
CA TYR A 47 9.02 -1.90 -12.67
C TYR A 47 8.46 -2.03 -14.09
N THR A 48 7.70 -3.10 -14.34
CA THR A 48 7.00 -3.34 -15.61
C THR A 48 5.49 -3.34 -15.40
N SER A 49 4.98 -4.37 -14.75
CA SER A 49 3.60 -4.50 -14.28
C SER A 49 3.55 -5.40 -13.04
N ASN A 50 2.44 -5.34 -12.31
CA ASN A 50 2.20 -6.16 -11.12
C ASN A 50 1.21 -7.29 -11.40
N ILE A 51 0.91 -8.09 -10.36
CA ILE A 51 -0.06 -9.18 -10.41
C ILE A 51 -1.50 -8.74 -10.75
N LEU A 52 -1.77 -7.43 -10.68
CA LEU A 52 -3.04 -6.81 -11.07
C LEU A 52 -3.07 -6.40 -12.56
N GLY A 53 -1.98 -6.60 -13.29
CA GLY A 53 -1.82 -6.17 -14.67
C GLY A 53 -1.66 -4.66 -14.84
N LEU A 54 -1.43 -3.91 -13.77
CA LEU A 54 -1.28 -2.45 -13.83
C LEU A 54 0.13 -2.09 -14.28
N ASN A 55 0.23 -1.29 -15.34
CA ASN A 55 1.49 -0.67 -15.73
C ASN A 55 1.88 0.45 -14.75
N LYS A 56 3.09 1.01 -14.90
CA LYS A 56 3.63 2.03 -13.99
C LYS A 56 2.71 3.26 -13.83
N ASP A 57 2.08 3.73 -14.91
CA ASP A 57 1.24 4.93 -14.89
C ASP A 57 -0.07 4.65 -14.14
N GLN A 58 -0.68 3.50 -14.42
CA GLN A 58 -1.89 3.04 -13.75
C GLN A 58 -1.63 2.76 -12.27
N PHE A 59 -0.54 2.08 -11.95
CA PHE A 59 -0.19 1.74 -10.58
C PHE A 59 0.20 2.99 -9.78
N ALA A 60 0.98 3.90 -10.35
CA ALA A 60 1.27 5.19 -9.72
C ALA A 60 -0.02 6.01 -9.48
N GLY A 61 -1.00 5.98 -10.39
CA GLY A 61 -2.30 6.61 -10.17
C GLY A 61 -3.09 6.00 -8.98
N VAL A 62 -2.97 4.69 -8.79
CA VAL A 62 -3.57 3.99 -7.63
C VAL A 62 -2.82 4.31 -6.33
N LEU A 63 -1.50 4.45 -6.37
CA LEU A 63 -0.68 4.74 -5.19
C LEU A 63 -0.71 6.22 -4.78
N VAL A 64 -0.78 7.15 -5.73
CA VAL A 64 -0.68 8.60 -5.46
C VAL A 64 -1.91 9.13 -4.73
N THR A 65 -3.04 8.44 -4.85
CA THR A 65 -4.24 8.75 -4.09
C THR A 65 -4.17 7.91 -2.81
N ASP A 66 -3.50 8.42 -1.78
CA ASP A 66 -3.38 7.78 -0.46
C ASP A 66 -4.71 7.86 0.30
N VAL A 67 -5.69 7.12 -0.20
CA VAL A 67 -7.03 7.03 0.37
C VAL A 67 -7.41 5.57 0.46
N LEU A 68 -7.84 5.15 1.65
CA LEU A 68 -8.42 3.81 1.82
C LEU A 68 -9.80 3.78 1.17
N ASN A 69 -9.94 3.06 0.06
CA ASN A 69 -11.27 2.73 -0.47
C ASN A 69 -11.92 1.73 0.47
N VAL A 70 -13.09 2.04 1.01
CA VAL A 70 -13.87 1.14 1.86
C VAL A 70 -15.06 0.60 1.08
N SER A 71 -15.13 -0.71 0.96
CA SER A 71 -16.35 -1.40 0.54
C SER A 71 -17.33 -1.46 1.72
N THR A 72 -18.50 -0.85 1.59
CA THR A 72 -19.55 -0.88 2.63
C THR A 72 -20.48 -2.09 2.51
N THR A 73 -20.30 -2.92 1.48
CA THR A 73 -21.21 -4.03 1.14
C THR A 73 -20.48 -5.31 0.73
N GLY A 74 -19.14 -5.32 0.68
CA GLY A 74 -18.33 -6.47 0.27
C GLY A 74 -17.11 -6.65 1.17
N VAL A 75 -16.28 -7.66 0.87
CA VAL A 75 -15.06 -7.95 1.64
C VAL A 75 -14.12 -6.76 1.57
N THR A 76 -13.71 -6.26 2.74
CA THR A 76 -12.68 -5.22 2.88
C THR A 76 -11.33 -5.90 3.04
N SER A 77 -10.47 -5.81 2.03
CA SER A 77 -9.08 -6.24 2.13
C SER A 77 -8.19 -5.31 1.32
N PHE A 78 -6.96 -5.16 1.79
CA PHE A 78 -5.89 -4.48 1.08
C PHE A 78 -5.44 -5.33 -0.13
N TYR A 79 -5.17 -6.61 0.11
CA TYR A 79 -4.99 -7.64 -0.91
C TYR A 79 -5.09 -9.04 -0.29
N ASP A 80 -6.05 -9.86 -0.73
CA ASP A 80 -6.22 -11.26 -0.27
C ASP A 80 -6.00 -12.29 -1.39
N GLY A 81 -5.44 -11.85 -2.52
CA GLY A 81 -5.33 -12.64 -3.76
C GLY A 81 -6.52 -12.47 -4.72
N THR A 82 -7.67 -11.97 -4.24
CA THR A 82 -8.90 -11.81 -5.04
C THR A 82 -9.43 -10.37 -4.99
N HIS A 83 -9.52 -9.79 -3.80
CA HIS A 83 -9.91 -8.41 -3.54
C HIS A 83 -8.67 -7.54 -3.45
N VAL A 84 -8.80 -6.33 -3.98
CA VAL A 84 -7.66 -5.44 -4.20
C VAL A 84 -8.11 -4.04 -3.81
N LEU A 85 -7.52 -3.50 -2.75
CA LEU A 85 -7.78 -2.14 -2.29
C LEU A 85 -9.27 -1.85 -2.06
N THR A 86 -10.00 -2.84 -1.54
CA THR A 86 -11.41 -2.71 -1.16
C THR A 86 -11.58 -2.31 0.31
N GLY A 87 -10.47 -2.17 1.03
CA GLY A 87 -10.41 -1.73 2.42
C GLY A 87 -9.10 -2.18 3.06
N ARG A 88 -9.17 -2.43 4.35
CA ARG A 88 -8.10 -3.03 5.15
C ARG A 88 -8.75 -3.86 6.25
N ALA A 89 -8.46 -5.14 6.29
CA ALA A 89 -8.76 -6.01 7.42
C ALA A 89 -7.63 -5.93 8.45
N LEU A 90 -7.93 -6.25 9.71
CA LEU A 90 -6.93 -6.24 10.79
C LEU A 90 -5.77 -7.21 10.53
N ASN A 91 -6.06 -8.33 9.88
CA ASN A 91 -5.10 -9.37 9.53
C ASN A 91 -4.42 -9.15 8.16
N ASP A 92 -4.69 -8.06 7.46
CA ASP A 92 -3.99 -7.77 6.20
C ASP A 92 -2.55 -7.34 6.50
N ASP A 93 -1.59 -8.13 6.04
CA ASP A 93 -0.20 -7.70 5.96
C ASP A 93 -0.01 -6.74 4.78
N VAL A 94 -0.30 -5.47 5.04
CA VAL A 94 -0.29 -4.46 3.98
C VAL A 94 1.10 -4.18 3.45
N ILE A 95 2.15 -4.41 4.25
CA ILE A 95 3.51 -4.12 3.81
C ILE A 95 3.92 -5.17 2.80
N ASP A 96 3.72 -6.45 3.11
CA ASP A 96 4.01 -7.55 2.18
C ASP A 96 3.15 -7.45 0.91
N ALA A 97 1.88 -7.04 1.05
CA ALA A 97 1.02 -6.78 -0.11
C ALA A 97 1.54 -5.62 -0.99
N GLU A 98 1.93 -4.49 -0.40
CA GLU A 98 2.50 -3.35 -1.13
C GLU A 98 3.82 -3.73 -1.81
N LEU A 99 4.73 -4.39 -1.08
CA LEU A 99 6.01 -4.85 -1.61
C LEU A 99 5.84 -5.88 -2.73
N THR A 100 4.87 -6.79 -2.62
CA THR A 100 4.52 -7.73 -3.70
C THR A 100 4.02 -7.00 -4.94
N LEU A 101 3.18 -5.97 -4.78
CA LEU A 101 2.69 -5.17 -5.89
C LEU A 101 3.81 -4.34 -6.56
N ILE A 102 4.87 -3.98 -5.84
CA ILE A 102 5.99 -3.19 -6.37
C ILE A 102 7.08 -4.08 -6.99
N PHE A 103 7.47 -5.16 -6.30
CA PHE A 103 8.65 -5.96 -6.64
C PHE A 103 8.33 -7.36 -7.17
N GLY A 104 7.12 -7.87 -6.93
CA GLY A 104 6.65 -9.21 -7.32
C GLY A 104 6.42 -9.39 -8.83
N GLY A 105 6.36 -8.29 -9.59
CA GLY A 105 6.15 -8.34 -11.04
C GLY A 105 4.81 -8.97 -11.45
N PRO A 106 4.65 -9.38 -12.73
CA PRO A 106 3.38 -9.84 -13.26
C PRO A 106 2.84 -11.13 -12.62
N THR A 107 3.72 -11.93 -12.03
CA THR A 107 3.39 -13.22 -11.38
C THR A 107 3.36 -13.13 -9.86
N GLY A 108 3.70 -11.99 -9.27
CA GLY A 108 3.84 -11.82 -7.82
C GLY A 108 5.07 -12.50 -7.20
N THR A 109 5.91 -13.16 -8.00
CA THR A 109 7.04 -13.98 -7.53
C THR A 109 8.41 -13.44 -7.92
N SER A 110 8.46 -12.30 -8.60
CA SER A 110 9.71 -11.62 -8.92
C SER A 110 10.35 -11.05 -7.65
N ASN A 111 11.68 -11.01 -7.59
CA ASN A 111 12.44 -10.41 -6.47
C ASN A 111 11.96 -10.84 -5.07
N PRO A 112 11.89 -12.15 -4.75
CA PRO A 112 11.27 -12.64 -3.51
C PRO A 112 11.92 -12.14 -2.21
N GLY A 113 13.14 -11.60 -2.27
CA GLY A 113 13.81 -10.95 -1.14
C GLY A 113 13.38 -9.49 -0.90
N LEU A 114 12.53 -8.92 -1.77
CA LEU A 114 12.02 -7.55 -1.68
C LEU A 114 10.50 -7.49 -1.50
N THR A 115 9.82 -8.64 -1.45
CA THR A 115 8.35 -8.73 -1.35
C THR A 115 7.84 -8.89 0.09
N SER A 116 8.74 -8.88 1.09
CA SER A 116 8.37 -9.01 2.50
C SER A 116 9.21 -8.12 3.41
N ASP A 117 8.62 -7.62 4.50
CA ASP A 117 9.34 -6.93 5.59
C ASP A 117 9.79 -7.87 6.72
N HIS A 118 9.44 -9.15 6.62
CA HIS A 118 9.70 -10.22 7.59
C HIS A 118 8.99 -10.06 8.94
N VAL A 119 7.89 -9.30 9.01
CA VAL A 119 7.03 -9.17 10.19
C VAL A 119 5.76 -9.99 9.99
N ASN A 120 5.77 -11.23 10.47
CA ASN A 120 4.68 -12.19 10.21
C ASN A 120 3.38 -11.94 11.03
N GLY A 121 3.30 -10.85 11.79
CA GLY A 121 2.11 -10.47 12.55
C GLY A 121 2.41 -9.79 13.88
N ASN A 122 1.33 -9.46 14.60
CA ASN A 122 1.40 -8.79 15.89
C ASN A 122 1.94 -9.71 17.00
N ASP A 123 2.63 -9.10 17.97
CA ASP A 123 3.11 -9.78 19.18
C ASP A 123 1.98 -10.42 20.01
N LYS A 124 0.77 -9.87 19.89
CA LYS A 124 -0.45 -10.37 20.52
C LYS A 124 -1.55 -10.56 19.47
N PRO A 125 -2.24 -11.72 19.46
CA PRO A 125 -3.39 -11.91 18.59
C PRO A 125 -4.49 -10.87 18.83
N PHE A 126 -5.17 -10.46 17.76
CA PHE A 126 -6.36 -9.62 17.88
C PHE A 126 -7.45 -10.30 18.72
N LEU A 127 -8.23 -9.47 19.41
CA LEU A 127 -9.40 -9.91 20.15
C LEU A 127 -10.54 -10.23 19.17
N THR A 128 -11.42 -11.15 19.55
CA THR A 128 -12.60 -11.52 18.73
C THR A 128 -13.79 -10.57 18.93
N SER A 129 -13.65 -9.60 19.84
CA SER A 129 -14.66 -8.62 20.22
C SER A 129 -14.01 -7.26 20.48
N PHE A 130 -14.78 -6.19 20.33
CA PHE A 130 -14.31 -4.84 20.56
C PHE A 130 -13.83 -4.60 22.01
N PRO A 131 -12.72 -3.87 22.24
CA PRO A 131 -11.78 -3.37 21.22
C PRO A 131 -10.95 -4.51 20.62
N TYR A 132 -10.84 -4.56 19.28
CA TYR A 132 -10.21 -5.69 18.58
C TYR A 132 -8.67 -5.72 18.71
N GLU A 133 -8.06 -4.58 19.04
CA GLU A 133 -6.64 -4.44 19.37
C GLU A 133 -6.36 -4.97 20.78
N ALA A 134 -5.29 -5.74 20.94
CA ALA A 134 -4.92 -6.27 22.24
C ALA A 134 -4.18 -5.20 23.08
N GLU A 135 -4.26 -5.31 24.42
CA GLU A 135 -3.57 -4.36 25.30
C GLU A 135 -2.04 -4.39 25.10
N PRO A 136 -1.36 -3.23 25.16
CA PRO A 136 0.10 -3.11 25.12
C PRO A 136 0.77 -3.96 26.20
N HIS A 137 2.06 -4.26 26.00
CA HIS A 137 2.91 -4.87 27.03
C HIS A 137 3.24 -3.92 28.18
#